data_AF-B9L8W6-F1
#
_entry.id   AF-B9L8W6-F1
#
_cell.length_a   1.000
_cell.length_b   1.000
_cell.length_c   1.000
_cell.angle_alpha   90.00
_cell.angle_beta   90.00
_cell.angle_gamma   90.00
#
_symmetry.space_group_name_H-M   'P 1'
#
loop_
_entity.id
_entity.type
_entity.pdbx_description
1 polymer ?
#
loop_
_entity_poly.entity_id
_entity_poly.type
_entity_poly.pdbx_seq_one_letter_code
_entity_poly.pdbx_strand_id
1 'polypeptide(L)' 'MQDYKNRKFTLPEIMGVSAAFIMFMAIGMIMGGTAAGNDKVFYSGAALFSLGAVIAIYLLIKYGKKKEDDF' A
#
# COMPACT_ATOMS: atom_id res chain seq x y z
N MET A 1 -10.70 22.55 -11.45
CA MET A 1 -9.35 22.11 -11.00
C MET A 1 -8.84 22.81 -9.72
N GLN A 2 -9.55 23.79 -9.12
CA GLN A 2 -9.11 24.41 -7.84
C GLN A 2 -9.71 23.74 -6.59
N ASP A 3 -10.79 22.97 -6.70
CA ASP A 3 -11.48 22.33 -5.57
C ASP A 3 -10.70 21.21 -4.86
N TYR A 4 -9.64 20.68 -5.48
CA TYR A 4 -8.80 19.64 -4.87
C TYR A 4 -7.75 20.19 -3.89
N LYS A 5 -7.43 21.49 -3.94
CA LYS A 5 -6.31 22.08 -3.19
C LYS A 5 -6.52 22.12 -1.68
N ASN A 6 -7.78 22.12 -1.22
CA ASN A 6 -8.15 22.19 0.20
C ASN A 6 -8.90 20.93 0.68
N ARG A 7 -9.00 19.88 -0.14
CA ARG A 7 -9.72 18.66 0.23
C ARG A 7 -8.85 17.83 1.18
N LYS A 8 -9.35 17.60 2.40
CA LYS A 8 -8.69 16.68 3.34
C LYS A 8 -8.78 15.25 2.80
N PHE A 9 -7.71 14.48 2.93
CA PHE A 9 -7.72 13.06 2.58
C PHE A 9 -8.79 12.32 3.39
N THR A 10 -9.54 11.48 2.70
CA THR A 10 -10.50 10.58 3.33
C THR A 10 -9.78 9.44 4.03
N LEU A 11 -10.38 8.86 5.07
CA LEU A 11 -9.80 7.71 5.78
C LEU A 11 -9.37 6.55 4.85
N PRO A 12 -10.15 6.18 3.80
CA PRO A 12 -9.72 5.17 2.83
C PRO A 12 -8.47 5.55 2.04
N GLU A 13 -8.32 6.83 1.66
CA GLU A 13 -7.15 7.32 0.93
C GLU A 13 -5.90 7.28 1.81
N ILE A 14 -6.02 7.69 3.09
CA ILE A 14 -4.93 7.59 4.06
C ILE A 14 -4.52 6.13 4.24
N MET A 15 -5.48 5.21 4.40
CA MET A 15 -5.19 3.78 4.50
C MET A 15 -4.52 3.23 3.23
N GLY A 16 -4.91 3.71 2.05
CA GLY A 16 -4.29 3.33 0.77
C GLY A 16 -2.84 3.80 0.67
N VAL A 17 -2.58 5.05 1.05
CA VAL A 17 -1.22 5.62 1.10
C VAL A 17 -0.36 4.88 2.14
N SER A 18 -0.89 4.61 3.32
CA SER A 18 -0.19 3.82 4.35
C SER A 18 0.13 2.40 3.87
N ALA A 19 -0.79 1.73 3.19
CA ALA A 19 -0.55 0.41 2.60
C ALA A 19 0.57 0.46 1.55
N ALA A 20 0.58 1.49 0.70
CA ALA A 20 1.65 1.69 -0.29
C ALA A 20 3.02 1.87 0.37
N PHE A 21 3.12 2.66 1.45
CA PHE A 21 4.37 2.82 2.21
C PHE A 21 4.84 1.51 2.85
N ILE A 22 3.94 0.73 3.43
CA ILE A 22 4.27 -0.57 4.03
C ILE A 22 4.81 -1.52 2.96
N MET A 23 4.15 -1.60 1.80
CA MET A 23 4.60 -2.43 0.69
C MET A 23 5.94 -1.97 0.13
N PHE A 24 6.18 -0.67 0.03
CA PHE A 24 7.47 -0.12 -0.41
C PHE A 24 8.61 -0.52 0.52
N MET A 25 8.43 -0.36 1.83
CA MET A 25 9.41 -0.80 2.83
C MET A 25 9.63 -2.32 2.78
N ALA A 26 8.54 -3.07 2.61
CA ALA A 26 8.58 -4.52 2.51
C ALA A 26 9.40 -5.01 1.31
N ILE A 27 9.28 -4.36 0.14
CA ILE A 27 10.13 -4.67 -1.03
C ILE A 27 11.61 -4.43 -0.70
N GLY A 28 11.94 -3.34 -0.01
CA GLY A 28 13.30 -3.07 0.46
C GLY A 28 13.84 -4.17 1.37
N MET A 29 13.02 -4.69 2.29
CA MET A 29 13.39 -5.83 3.16
C MET A 29 13.53 -7.13 2.39
N ILE A 30 12.66 -7.41 1.41
CA ILE A 30 12.75 -8.60 0.57
C ILE A 30 14.05 -8.58 -0.24
N MET A 31 14.33 -7.48 -0.95
CA MET A 31 15.56 -7.33 -1.74
C MET A 31 16.81 -7.32 -0.87
N GLY A 32 16.81 -6.51 0.20
CA GLY A 32 17.94 -6.39 1.12
C GLY A 32 18.22 -7.68 1.90
N GLY A 33 17.17 -8.37 2.35
CA GLY A 33 17.26 -9.66 3.04
C GLY A 33 17.84 -10.74 2.13
N THR A 34 17.40 -10.80 0.87
CA THR A 34 17.94 -11.74 -0.14
C THR A 34 19.41 -11.44 -0.42
N ALA A 35 19.77 -10.17 -0.64
CA ALA A 35 21.15 -9.76 -0.93
C ALA A 35 22.10 -10.02 0.26
N ALA A 36 21.61 -9.91 1.50
CA ALA A 36 22.37 -10.15 2.71
C ALA A 36 22.40 -11.63 3.15
N GLY A 37 21.71 -12.54 2.44
CA GLY A 37 21.54 -13.93 2.87
C GLY A 37 20.82 -14.09 4.21
N ASN A 38 19.97 -13.12 4.57
CA ASN A 38 19.28 -13.07 5.85
C ASN A 38 17.79 -13.40 5.67
N ASP A 39 17.48 -14.69 5.78
CA ASP A 39 16.14 -15.24 5.61
C ASP A 39 15.12 -14.60 6.56
N LYS A 40 15.52 -14.21 7.78
CA LYS A 40 14.58 -13.59 8.73
C LYS A 40 14.09 -12.23 8.23
N VAL A 41 14.96 -11.45 7.59
CA VAL A 41 14.60 -10.14 7.01
C VAL A 41 13.77 -10.32 5.74
N PHE A 42 14.09 -11.34 4.94
CA PHE A 42 13.27 -11.70 3.79
C PHE A 42 11.84 -12.07 4.20
N TYR A 43 11.68 -13.00 5.16
CA TYR A 43 10.37 -13.46 5.61
C TYR A 43 9.58 -12.36 6.32
N SER A 44 10.22 -11.48 7.09
CA SER A 44 9.54 -10.32 7.68
C SER A 44 9.07 -9.34 6.61
N GLY A 45 9.88 -9.10 5.57
CA GLY A 45 9.50 -8.34 4.39
C GLY A 45 8.30 -8.96 3.66
N ALA A 46 8.34 -10.26 3.37
CA ALA A 46 7.26 -10.97 2.71
C ALA A 46 5.94 -10.93 3.50
N ALA A 47 6.02 -11.06 4.83
CA ALA A 47 4.86 -10.95 5.71
C ALA A 47 4.26 -9.53 5.68
N LEU A 48 5.10 -8.49 5.77
CA LEU A 48 4.66 -7.09 5.71
C LEU A 48 4.08 -6.73 4.34
N PHE A 49 4.67 -7.25 3.25
CA PHE A 49 4.13 -7.06 1.90
C PHE A 49 2.75 -7.68 1.78
N SER A 50 2.57 -8.90 2.28
CA SER A 50 1.28 -9.62 2.25
C SER A 50 0.20 -8.85 3.01
N LEU A 51 0.51 -8.29 4.18
CA LEU A 51 -0.43 -7.44 4.93
C LEU A 51 -0.81 -6.18 4.15
N GLY A 52 0.16 -5.48 3.56
CA GLY A 52 -0.09 -4.31 2.72
C GLY A 52 -0.96 -4.64 1.49
N ALA A 53 -0.71 -5.78 0.85
CA ALA A 53 -1.45 -6.24 -0.31
C ALA A 53 -2.92 -6.55 0.03
N VAL A 54 -3.20 -7.20 1.17
CA VAL A 54 -4.58 -7.44 1.62
C VAL A 54 -5.34 -6.14 1.84
N ILE A 55 -4.71 -5.14 2.45
CA ILE A 55 -5.32 -3.80 2.65
C ILE A 55 -5.59 -3.13 1.31
N ALA A 56 -4.63 -3.19 0.37
CA ALA A 56 -4.79 -2.61 -0.97
C ALA A 56 -5.94 -3.28 -1.74
N ILE A 57 -6.02 -4.61 -1.73
CA ILE A 57 -7.11 -5.37 -2.36
C ILE A 57 -8.45 -5.04 -1.72
N TYR A 58 -8.52 -4.96 -0.39
CA TYR A 58 -9.74 -4.58 0.33
C TYR A 58 -10.24 -3.19 -0.10
N LEU A 59 -9.34 -2.22 -0.17
CA LEU A 59 -9.68 -0.86 -0.60
C LEU A 59 -10.13 -0.82 -2.07
N LEU A 60 -9.47 -1.57 -2.95
CA LEU A 60 -9.86 -1.70 -4.36
C LEU A 60 -11.26 -2.32 -4.51
N ILE A 61 -11.57 -3.39 -3.80
CA ILE A 61 -12.88 -4.04 -3.89
C ILE A 61 -13.98 -3.13 -3.32
N LYS A 62 -13.72 -2.50 -2.17
CA LYS A 62 -14.75 -1.72 -1.46
C LYS A 62 -14.98 -0.33 -2.04
N TYR A 63 -13.93 0.32 -2.55
CA TYR A 63 -13.98 1.71 -3.02
C TYR A 63 -13.62 1.88 -4.50
N GLY A 64 -13.01 0.88 -5.15
CA GLY A 64 -12.62 0.96 -6.56
C GLY A 64 -13.80 0.98 -7.53
N LYS A 65 -14.97 0.48 -7.14
CA LYS A 65 -16.19 0.54 -7.97
C LYS A 65 -16.86 1.92 -8.05
N LYS A 66 -16.37 2.94 -7.34
CA LYS A 66 -17.03 4.27 -7.27
C LYS A 66 -16.47 5.32 -8.24
N LYS A 67 -15.63 4.97 -9.20
CA LYS A 67 -14.93 5.94 -10.08
C LYS A 67 -15.03 5.64 -11.58
N GLU A 68 -16.17 5.16 -12.06
CA GLU A 68 -16.44 5.16 -13.52
C GLU A 68 -17.21 6.40 -14.00
N ASP A 69 -17.66 7.29 -13.11
CA ASP A 69 -18.52 8.43 -13.48
C ASP A 69 -17.92 9.85 -13.26
N ASP A 70 -16.60 9.99 -13.07
CA ASP A 70 -15.97 11.32 -12.98
C ASP A 70 -14.70 11.37 -13.85
N PHE A 71 -14.90 11.47 -15.18
CA PHE A 71 -13.91 11.96 -16.15
C PHE A 71 -14.11 13.45 -16.40
#